data_AF-A0A9E6FDK8-F1
#
_entry.id   AF-A0A9E6FDK8-F1
#
_cell.length_a   1.000
_cell.length_b   1.000
_cell.length_c   1.000
_cell.angle_alpha   90.00
_cell.angle_beta   90.00
_cell.angle_gamma   90.00
#
_symmetry.space_group_name_H-M   'P 1'
#
loop_
_entity.id
_entity.type
_entity.pdbx_description
1 polymer ?
#
loop_
_entity_poly.entity_id
_entity_poly.type
_entity_poly.pdbx_seq_one_letter_code
_entity_poly.pdbx_strand_id
1 'polypeptide(L)'
;MLFDFLKKQSRKESKIRILKTMIFSLQVGDDIKELYIQSLDILDDQNIDKLFQDITYFTEKIELKEIEDIQKNSFATVNNMTKKEAEEKKKDINTFSFLLNNL
;
A
#
# COMPACT_ATOMS: atom_id res chain seq x y z
N MET A 1 -2.84 2.70 10.07
CA MET A 1 -2.85 2.84 8.60
C MET A 1 -1.80 1.90 8.02
N LEU A 2 -1.76 1.68 6.69
CA LEU A 2 -0.82 0.75 6.05
C LEU A 2 0.63 1.15 6.35
N PHE A 3 0.93 2.45 6.39
CA PHE A 3 2.22 2.96 6.86
C PHE A 3 2.61 2.42 8.25
N ASP A 4 1.70 2.49 9.24
CA ASP A 4 1.96 2.00 10.60
C ASP A 4 2.19 0.48 10.65
N PHE A 5 1.56 -0.26 9.73
CA PHE A 5 1.77 -1.71 9.60
C PHE A 5 3.17 -2.02 9.06
N LEU A 6 3.58 -1.33 7.99
CA LEU A 6 4.90 -1.50 7.37
C LEU A 6 6.03 -1.14 8.34
N LYS A 7 5.89 -0.06 9.10
CA LYS A 7 6.89 0.41 10.06
C LYS A 7 7.21 -0.60 11.18
N LYS A 8 6.28 -1.50 11.50
CA LYS A 8 6.45 -2.52 12.56
C LYS A 8 7.33 -3.71 12.13
N GLN A 9 7.67 -3.80 10.84
CA GLN A 9 8.35 -4.96 10.28
C GLN A 9 9.87 -4.78 10.38
N SER A 10 10.50 -5.48 11.34
CA SER A 10 11.94 -5.42 11.58
C SER A 10 12.72 -6.54 10.89
N ARG A 11 12.12 -7.72 10.72
CA ARG A 11 12.78 -8.92 10.18
C ARG A 11 12.93 -8.85 8.66
N LYS A 12 14.12 -9.17 8.14
CA LYS A 12 14.42 -9.20 6.70
C LYS A 12 13.43 -10.07 5.91
N GLU A 13 13.18 -11.29 6.37
CA GLU A 13 12.24 -12.22 5.70
C GLU A 13 10.83 -11.65 5.59
N SER A 14 10.36 -10.95 6.62
CA SER A 14 9.06 -10.27 6.61
C SER A 14 9.05 -9.13 5.59
N LYS A 15 10.11 -8.31 5.54
CA LYS A 15 10.26 -7.24 4.55
C LYS A 15 10.22 -7.80 3.13
N ILE A 16 10.98 -8.86 2.85
CA ILE A 16 11.00 -9.53 1.54
C ILE A 16 9.61 -10.06 1.17
N ARG A 17 8.89 -10.70 2.10
CA ARG A 17 7.54 -11.22 1.84
C ARG A 17 6.58 -10.09 1.44
N ILE A 18 6.66 -8.96 2.12
CA ILE A 18 5.84 -7.78 1.83
C ILE A 18 6.22 -7.21 0.46
N LEU A 19 7.51 -7.06 0.18
CA LEU A 19 8.00 -6.60 -1.13
C LEU A 19 7.51 -7.51 -2.27
N LYS A 20 7.61 -8.83 -2.11
CA LYS A 20 7.08 -9.81 -3.10
C LYS A 20 5.58 -9.63 -3.31
N THR A 21 4.81 -9.44 -2.24
CA THR A 21 3.35 -9.24 -2.32
C THR A 21 3.01 -7.94 -3.05
N MET A 22 3.74 -6.86 -2.76
CA MET A 22 3.56 -5.57 -3.42
C MET A 22 3.93 -5.62 -4.90
N ILE A 23 5.03 -6.30 -5.26
CA ILE A 23 5.41 -6.51 -6.67
C ILE A 23 4.33 -7.31 -7.40
N PHE A 24 3.76 -8.33 -6.74
CA PHE A 24 2.71 -9.16 -7.33
C PHE A 24 1.43 -8.37 -7.63
N SER A 25 1.10 -7.38 -6.78
CA SER A 25 -0.08 -6.53 -6.94
C SER A 25 0.08 -5.42 -7.99
N LEU A 26 1.30 -5.18 -8.51
CA LEU A 26 1.52 -4.21 -9.57
C LEU A 26 0.79 -4.61 -10.86
N GLN A 27 0.23 -3.63 -11.56
CA GLN A 27 -0.39 -3.83 -12.88
C GLN A 27 0.66 -3.77 -13.99
N VAL A 28 1.67 -4.65 -13.91
CA VAL A 28 2.72 -4.82 -14.93
C VAL A 28 2.70 -6.25 -15.46
N GLY A 29 3.37 -6.50 -16.60
CA GLY A 29 3.44 -7.85 -17.19
C GLY A 29 4.12 -8.86 -16.26
N ASP A 30 3.70 -10.12 -16.34
CA ASP A 30 4.18 -11.18 -15.43
C ASP A 30 5.69 -11.41 -15.55
N ASP A 31 6.24 -11.35 -16.76
CA ASP A 31 7.69 -11.42 -17.00
C ASP A 31 8.46 -10.35 -16.19
N ILE A 32 7.89 -9.15 -16.10
CA ILE A 32 8.49 -8.03 -15.37
C ILE A 32 8.37 -8.27 -13.86
N LYS A 33 7.24 -8.77 -13.38
CA LYS A 33 7.06 -9.12 -11.95
C LYS A 33 8.06 -10.18 -11.53
N GLU A 34 8.25 -11.19 -12.37
CA GLU A 34 9.17 -12.28 -12.09
C GLU A 34 10.61 -11.77 -11.98
N LEU A 35 11.05 -10.91 -12.90
CA LEU A 35 12.37 -10.26 -12.82
C LEU A 35 12.55 -9.48 -11.51
N TYR A 36 11.54 -8.70 -11.10
CA TYR A 36 11.60 -7.97 -9.82
C TYR A 36 11.65 -8.91 -8.62
N ILE A 37 10.86 -9.98 -8.60
CA ILE A 37 10.87 -10.97 -7.51
C ILE A 37 12.24 -11.67 -7.43
N GLN A 38 12.79 -12.10 -8.56
CA GLN A 38 14.11 -12.74 -8.63
C GLN A 38 15.21 -11.78 -8.15
N SER A 39 15.11 -10.50 -8.48
CA SER A 39 16.08 -9.50 -8.02
C SER A 39 16.14 -9.37 -6.49
N LEU A 40 15.03 -9.61 -5.77
CA LEU A 40 15.02 -9.56 -4.31
C LEU A 40 15.89 -10.64 -3.67
N ASP A 41 16.11 -11.76 -4.36
CA ASP A 41 16.89 -12.88 -3.84
C ASP A 41 18.41 -12.62 -3.95
N ILE A 42 18.83 -11.66 -4.79
CA ILE A 42 20.25 -11.28 -4.97
C ILE A 42 20.63 -9.96 -4.26
N LEU A 43 19.66 -9.21 -3.75
CA LEU A 43 19.93 -7.97 -3.01
C LEU A 43 20.52 -8.29 -1.62
N ASP A 44 21.52 -7.51 -1.24
CA ASP A 44 22.04 -7.52 0.12
C ASP A 44 21.05 -6.90 1.13
N ASP A 45 21.35 -7.09 2.41
CA ASP A 45 20.49 -6.62 3.50
C ASP A 45 20.23 -5.11 3.46
N GLN A 46 21.26 -4.34 3.11
CA GLN A 46 21.18 -2.88 3.07
C GLN A 46 20.24 -2.40 1.97
N ASN A 47 20.30 -3.03 0.78
CA ASN A 47 19.45 -2.67 -0.33
C ASN A 47 18.00 -3.15 -0.13
N ILE A 48 17.79 -4.30 0.51
CA ILE A 48 16.45 -4.74 0.92
C ILE A 48 15.83 -3.73 1.90
N ASP A 49 16.61 -3.27 2.88
CA ASP A 49 16.14 -2.29 3.86
C ASP A 49 15.82 -0.95 3.21
N LYS A 50 16.67 -0.49 2.29
CA LYS A 50 16.45 0.74 1.53
C LYS A 50 15.18 0.65 0.69
N LEU A 51 15.00 -0.42 -0.09
CA LEU A 51 13.81 -0.62 -0.91
C LEU A 51 12.53 -0.66 -0.06
N PHE A 52 12.59 -1.33 1.09
CA PHE A 52 11.48 -1.36 2.03
C PHE A 52 11.15 0.03 2.60
N GLN A 53 12.17 0.82 2.94
CA GLN A 53 11.99 2.20 3.41
C GLN A 53 11.39 3.10 2.33
N ASP A 54 11.88 3.01 1.09
CA ASP A 54 11.39 3.81 -0.04
C ASP A 54 9.90 3.55 -0.28
N ILE A 55 9.48 2.27 -0.25
CA ILE A 55 8.07 1.90 -0.41
C ILE A 55 7.23 2.30 0.80
N THR A 56 7.76 2.18 2.01
CA THR A 56 7.07 2.62 3.22
C THR A 56 6.80 4.12 3.17
N TYR A 57 7.79 4.91 2.76
CA TYR A 57 7.67 6.36 2.60
C TYR A 57 6.69 6.73 1.47
N PHE A 58 6.77 6.04 0.33
CA PHE A 58 5.84 6.24 -0.77
C PHE A 58 4.38 6.00 -0.33
N THR A 59 4.15 4.93 0.43
CA THR A 59 2.83 4.60 0.98
C THR A 59 2.34 5.69 1.94
N GLU A 60 3.20 6.19 2.82
CA GLU A 60 2.88 7.32 3.71
C GLU A 60 2.39 8.53 2.91
N LYS A 61 3.07 8.87 1.80
CA LYS A 61 2.70 10.01 0.95
C LYS A 61 1.37 9.82 0.24
N ILE A 62 1.05 8.61 -0.20
CA ILE A 62 -0.26 8.32 -0.78
C ILE A 62 -1.34 8.44 0.28
N GLU A 63 -1.17 7.81 1.45
CA GLU A 63 -2.17 7.86 2.52
C GLU A 63 -2.42 9.29 2.99
N LEU A 64 -1.37 10.10 3.14
CA LEU A 64 -1.51 11.53 3.47
C LEU A 64 -2.30 12.30 2.41
N LYS A 65 -1.99 12.08 1.13
CA LYS A 65 -2.72 12.71 0.03
C LYS A 65 -4.19 12.29 0.01
N GLU A 66 -4.48 11.01 0.21
CA GLU A 66 -5.86 10.50 0.30
C GLU A 66 -6.63 11.13 1.46
N ILE A 67 -6.00 11.28 2.63
CA ILE A 67 -6.62 11.97 3.78
C ILE A 67 -6.91 13.44 3.44
N GLU A 68 -5.96 14.14 2.82
CA GLU A 68 -6.16 15.53 2.39
C GLU A 68 -7.30 15.66 1.36
N ASP A 69 -7.35 14.74 0.38
CA ASP A 69 -8.39 14.71 -0.63
C ASP A 69 -9.74 14.34 -0.01
N ILE A 70 -9.80 13.41 0.95
CA ILE A 70 -11.01 13.11 1.73
C ILE A 70 -11.44 14.34 2.51
N GLN A 71 -10.54 15.08 3.15
CA GLN A 71 -10.90 16.30 3.89
C GLN A 71 -11.47 17.36 2.94
N LYS A 72 -10.76 17.68 1.84
CA LYS A 72 -11.22 18.64 0.82
C LYS A 72 -12.55 18.22 0.21
N ASN A 73 -12.68 16.95 -0.16
CA ASN A 73 -13.92 16.42 -0.70
C ASN A 73 -15.02 16.41 0.35
N SER A 74 -14.75 16.08 1.62
CA SER A 74 -15.75 16.10 2.69
C SER A 74 -16.32 17.49 2.90
N PHE A 75 -15.49 18.55 2.82
CA PHE A 75 -16.00 19.93 2.83
C PHE A 75 -16.85 20.27 1.59
N ALA A 76 -16.51 19.76 0.40
CA ALA A 76 -17.31 19.93 -0.81
C ALA A 76 -18.58 19.05 -0.83
N THR A 77 -18.54 17.92 -0.15
CA THR A 77 -19.53 16.83 -0.16
C THR A 77 -20.62 17.01 0.90
N VAL A 78 -20.28 17.55 2.06
CA VAL A 78 -21.27 17.96 3.09
C VAL A 78 -22.25 18.99 2.51
N ASN A 79 -21.82 19.76 1.51
CA ASN A 79 -22.70 20.65 0.78
C ASN A 79 -23.58 19.96 -0.29
N ASN A 80 -23.38 18.68 -0.68
CA ASN A 80 -24.07 18.09 -1.85
C ASN A 80 -24.30 16.55 -1.98
N MET A 81 -23.91 15.63 -1.07
CA MET A 81 -24.16 14.17 -1.31
C MET A 81 -25.34 13.54 -0.57
N THR A 82 -25.96 12.54 -1.22
CA THR A 82 -27.01 11.68 -0.67
C THR A 82 -26.44 10.36 -0.13
N LYS A 83 -27.09 9.77 0.88
CA LYS A 83 -26.60 8.64 1.72
C LYS A 83 -26.05 7.41 1.00
N LYS A 84 -26.45 7.16 -0.26
CA LYS A 84 -26.16 5.92 -0.99
C LYS A 84 -24.70 5.84 -1.49
N GLU A 85 -24.14 6.97 -1.92
CA GLU A 85 -22.76 7.04 -2.43
C GLU A 85 -21.70 6.93 -1.33
N ALA A 86 -22.06 7.32 -0.10
CA ALA A 86 -21.20 7.20 1.07
C ALA A 86 -20.98 5.74 1.50
N GLU A 87 -21.94 4.85 1.24
CA GLU A 87 -21.84 3.43 1.59
C GLU A 87 -20.98 2.62 0.61
N GLU A 88 -20.97 2.97 -0.67
CA GLU A 88 -20.13 2.30 -1.69
C GLU A 88 -18.64 2.57 -1.46
N LYS A 89 -18.25 3.84 -1.23
CA LYS A 89 -16.84 4.16 -0.92
C LYS A 89 -16.32 3.47 0.34
N LYS A 90 -17.20 3.18 1.30
CA LYS A 90 -16.84 2.47 2.52
C LYS A 90 -16.54 0.99 2.29
N LYS A 91 -17.12 0.38 1.24
CA LYS A 91 -16.81 -0.99 0.81
C LYS A 91 -15.45 -1.09 0.15
N ASP A 92 -15.09 -0.14 -0.72
CA ASP A 92 -13.81 -0.17 -1.44
C ASP A 92 -12.60 -0.07 -0.50
N ILE A 93 -12.69 0.79 0.52
CA ILE A 93 -11.67 0.91 1.58
C ILE A 93 -11.53 -0.40 2.38
N ASN A 94 -12.64 -1.11 2.59
CA ASN A 94 -12.62 -2.39 3.31
C ASN A 94 -11.98 -3.52 2.52
N THR A 95 -12.10 -3.52 1.19
CA THR A 95 -11.49 -4.54 0.32
C THR A 95 -9.95 -4.48 0.38
N PHE A 96 -9.37 -3.28 0.42
CA PHE A 96 -7.92 -3.11 0.59
C PHE A 96 -7.45 -3.55 1.99
N SER A 97 -8.26 -3.25 3.02
CA SER A 97 -8.02 -3.69 4.41
C SER A 97 -8.09 -5.22 4.57
N PHE A 98 -8.97 -5.89 3.83
CA PHE A 98 -9.09 -7.36 3.83
C PHE A 98 -7.87 -8.08 3.27
N LEU A 99 -7.24 -7.53 2.22
CA LEU A 99 -6.02 -8.09 1.65
C LEU A 99 -4.83 -8.00 2.61
N LEU A 100 -4.81 -6.99 3.47
CA LEU A 100 -3.76 -6.77 4.46
C LEU A 100 -3.92 -7.60 5.74
N ASN A 101 -5.17 -7.90 6.15
CA ASN A 101 -5.44 -8.71 7.34
C ASN A 101 -5.13 -10.21 7.16
N ASN A 102 -4.90 -10.68 5.94
CA ASN A 102 -4.59 -12.07 5.61
C ASN A 102 -3.09 -12.31 5.31
N LEU A 103 -2.24 -11.32 5.57
CA LEU A 103 -0.77 -11.40 5.54
C LEU A 103 -0.20 -11.63 6.94
#